data_AF-A0A8H3BX16-F1
#
_entry.id   AF-A0A8H3BX16-F1
#
_cell.length_a   1.000
_cell.length_b   1.000
_cell.length_c   1.000
_cell.angle_alpha   90.00
_cell.angle_beta   90.00
_cell.angle_gamma   90.00
#
_symmetry.space_group_name_H-M   'P 1'
#
loop_
_entity.id
_entity.type
_entity.pdbx_description
1 polymer ?
#
loop_
_entity_poly.entity_id
_entity_poly.type
_entity_poly.pdbx_seq_one_letter_code
_entity_poly.pdbx_strand_id
1 'polypeptide(L)'
;MFNSTSPLLDGTQTESESEAEVIDNIQTQSSGVHEHYLHNCPSLRPPPIERDASEMCLASLKFLKNLSEEEACDPRAHSYIVEAVDYITGFMDTLLSWEQVPDCSFASIIELLGPAFLARLFNLRSVFRRLATNELAQQETNSTVICWADELIVKLCACILHLATNGRMQDIHKISGIQSIKAMQGNEARRSATQLPVHFNELANILSSKTASPTTTRIALIVLYGAYALREQFQAPIVAYDGKADILAAAVYRHIAKHTVVNTSPAAIYLSVLAEHAMTISLYIHCNSRHNDPLDAPFACHHEHILIELTDLILDHCPDEFTSSNSSSGPLLMLLNDLEIMRWFWERWGDGSTSAASTALQLTRLWIQHYGRREDEYHRTQFDVLWAAAPCSFQALLHVLDIPSGSTLNEIPIIEHACDAYIQLAKRVTPGDLRYDNVLAEFCKKIHPYVLIQDDNKCTTNLREVIVELLITVGPDVLRIAYGDAAKTEFRWNNRGIVEQSEYLDSQLPE
;
A
#
# COMPACT_ATOMS: atom_id res chain seq x y z
N MET A 1 -48.87 -7.28 21.34
CA MET A 1 -48.78 -6.87 22.76
C MET A 1 -47.95 -7.92 23.48
N PHE A 2 -46.64 -7.75 23.52
CA PHE A 2 -45.72 -8.70 24.18
C PHE A 2 -44.89 -7.96 25.22
N ASN A 3 -44.93 -8.52 26.43
CA ASN A 3 -44.32 -8.03 27.66
C ASN A 3 -42.79 -8.01 27.57
N SER A 4 -42.22 -6.87 27.90
CA SER A 4 -40.80 -6.65 28.16
C SER A 4 -40.53 -6.79 29.66
N THR A 5 -39.86 -7.86 30.06
CA THR A 5 -39.20 -7.99 31.36
C THR A 5 -37.71 -8.15 31.13
N SER A 6 -36.99 -7.03 31.19
CA SER A 6 -35.53 -6.99 31.28
C SER A 6 -35.10 -7.23 32.73
N PRO A 7 -34.05 -8.02 33.01
CA PRO A 7 -33.51 -8.13 34.36
C PRO A 7 -32.66 -6.90 34.72
N LEU A 8 -32.75 -6.50 35.98
CA LEU A 8 -31.92 -5.46 36.62
C LEU A 8 -30.43 -5.83 36.52
N LEU A 9 -29.62 -4.90 36.00
CA LEU A 9 -28.17 -4.92 36.15
C LEU A 9 -27.82 -4.33 37.53
N ASP A 10 -27.22 -5.16 38.36
CA ASP A 10 -26.68 -4.83 39.67
C ASP A 10 -25.45 -3.93 39.51
N GLY A 11 -25.55 -2.72 40.05
CA GLY A 11 -24.50 -1.72 40.04
C GLY A 11 -23.73 -1.78 41.36
N THR A 12 -22.71 -2.62 41.43
CA THR A 12 -21.64 -2.51 42.44
C THR A 12 -20.35 -3.10 41.90
N GLN A 13 -19.38 -2.23 41.56
CA GLN A 13 -17.93 -2.42 41.73
C GLN A 13 -17.16 -1.37 40.92
N THR A 14 -16.92 -0.22 41.54
CA THR A 14 -15.81 0.67 41.21
C THR A 14 -15.02 0.87 42.49
N GLU A 15 -14.09 -0.05 42.77
CA GLU A 15 -13.00 0.22 43.70
C GLU A 15 -11.91 0.90 42.89
N SER A 16 -11.89 2.24 42.99
CA SER A 16 -10.80 3.07 42.52
C SER A 16 -9.61 2.89 43.46
N GLU A 17 -8.62 2.10 43.03
CA GLU A 17 -7.29 2.15 43.62
C GLU A 17 -6.62 3.47 43.21
N SER A 18 -6.23 4.26 44.21
CA SER A 18 -5.68 5.59 44.07
C SER A 18 -4.27 5.57 43.45
N GLU A 19 -4.13 6.17 42.26
CA GLU A 19 -2.89 6.37 41.49
C GLU A 19 -1.86 7.33 42.13
N ALA A 20 -1.88 7.53 43.45
CA ALA A 20 -1.06 8.55 44.12
C ALA A 20 0.27 8.03 44.71
N GLU A 21 0.54 6.73 44.74
CA GLU A 21 1.73 6.16 45.42
C GLU A 21 2.83 5.60 44.50
N VAL A 22 2.66 5.59 43.17
CA VAL A 22 3.63 4.96 42.26
C VAL A 22 4.66 5.94 41.66
N ILE A 23 4.48 7.26 41.83
CA ILE A 23 5.35 8.27 41.18
C ILE A 23 6.60 8.63 42.00
N ASP A 24 6.64 8.36 43.31
CA ASP A 24 7.79 8.77 44.16
C ASP A 24 8.96 7.76 44.22
N ASN A 25 8.86 6.59 43.58
CA ASN A 25 9.90 5.54 43.65
C ASN A 25 10.80 5.42 42.41
N ILE A 26 10.61 6.23 41.37
CA ILE A 26 11.42 6.14 40.12
C ILE A 26 12.50 7.25 40.04
N GLN A 27 12.50 8.24 40.94
CA GLN A 27 13.40 9.40 40.84
C GLN A 27 14.63 9.42 41.78
N THR A 28 14.91 8.35 42.54
CA THR A 28 16.00 8.35 43.55
C THR A 28 17.16 7.35 43.32
N GLN A 29 17.33 6.79 42.12
CA GLN A 29 18.50 5.97 41.79
C GLN A 29 19.18 6.31 40.45
N SER A 30 19.51 7.58 40.25
CA SER A 30 20.45 7.99 39.20
C SER A 30 21.45 9.01 39.73
N SER A 31 22.38 8.54 40.55
CA SER A 31 23.56 9.30 40.95
C SER A 31 24.76 8.38 41.12
N GLY A 32 25.74 8.54 40.21
CA GLY A 32 27.12 8.10 40.44
C GLY A 32 27.63 6.99 39.52
N VAL A 33 27.94 7.32 38.26
CA VAL A 33 28.98 6.58 37.52
C VAL A 33 30.07 7.57 37.14
N HIS A 34 31.22 7.41 37.80
CA HIS A 34 32.46 8.14 37.57
C HIS A 34 32.96 7.97 36.14
N GLU A 35 33.26 9.10 35.49
CA GLU A 35 34.13 9.15 34.32
C GLU A 35 35.55 8.77 34.75
N HIS A 36 35.97 7.55 34.43
CA HIS A 36 37.38 7.18 34.40
C HIS A 36 37.92 7.32 32.99
N TYR A 37 38.69 8.39 32.78
CA TYR A 37 39.61 8.55 31.66
C TYR A 37 40.63 7.41 31.68
N LEU A 38 40.49 6.45 30.76
CA LEU A 38 41.55 5.48 30.46
C LEU A 38 42.22 5.82 29.13
N HIS A 39 43.54 5.88 29.23
CA HIS A 39 44.50 6.17 28.18
C HIS A 39 44.30 5.38 26.89
N ASN A 40 44.34 6.11 25.78
CA ASN A 40 44.44 5.59 24.42
C ASN A 40 45.73 4.76 24.23
N CYS A 41 45.57 3.47 23.91
CA CYS A 41 46.55 2.68 23.17
C CYS A 41 46.01 2.45 21.74
N PRO A 42 46.74 2.80 20.68
CA PRO A 42 46.31 2.52 19.31
C PRO A 42 46.49 1.03 19.03
N SER A 43 45.47 0.24 19.39
CA SER A 43 45.30 -1.10 18.87
C SER A 43 45.04 -1.00 17.37
N LEU A 44 46.02 -1.41 16.54
CA LEU A 44 45.82 -1.72 15.13
C LEU A 44 44.85 -2.90 15.01
N ARG A 45 43.55 -2.64 15.19
CA ARG A 45 42.51 -3.48 14.59
C ARG A 45 42.32 -2.98 13.16
N PRO A 46 42.34 -3.86 12.15
CA PRO A 46 41.89 -3.47 10.82
C PRO A 46 40.46 -2.90 10.95
N PRO A 47 40.12 -1.86 10.18
CA PRO A 47 38.77 -1.29 10.23
C PRO A 47 37.76 -2.42 9.99
N PRO A 48 36.70 -2.53 10.81
CA PRO A 48 35.67 -3.52 10.58
C PRO A 48 35.16 -3.32 9.16
N ILE A 49 35.22 -4.38 8.36
CA ILE A 49 34.53 -4.42 7.07
C ILE A 49 33.06 -4.22 7.42
N GLU A 50 32.55 -3.01 7.18
CA GLU A 50 31.15 -2.65 7.37
C GLU A 50 30.37 -3.44 6.33
N ARG A 51 30.01 -4.68 6.69
CA ARG A 51 29.20 -5.54 5.84
C ARG A 51 27.83 -4.89 5.74
N ASP A 52 27.27 -4.87 4.54
CA ASP A 52 25.94 -4.34 4.29
C ASP A 52 24.92 -5.05 5.19
N ALA A 53 24.12 -4.27 5.93
CA ALA A 53 23.08 -4.78 6.80
C ALA A 53 22.05 -5.63 6.04
N SER A 54 21.80 -5.30 4.76
CA SER A 54 20.92 -6.09 3.89
C SER A 54 21.50 -7.49 3.63
N GLU A 55 22.81 -7.59 3.33
CA GLU A 55 23.47 -8.88 3.09
C GLU A 55 23.47 -9.78 4.34
N MET A 56 23.76 -9.19 5.51
CA MET A 56 23.74 -9.91 6.78
C MET A 56 22.33 -10.38 7.16
N CYS A 57 21.32 -9.56 6.89
CA CYS A 57 19.92 -9.95 7.05
C CYS A 57 19.57 -11.14 6.13
N LEU A 58 19.90 -11.04 4.84
CA LEU A 58 19.59 -12.11 3.88
C LEU A 58 20.28 -13.43 4.23
N ALA A 59 21.53 -13.40 4.70
CA ALA A 59 22.23 -14.58 5.18
C ALA A 59 21.54 -15.19 6.42
N SER A 60 21.12 -14.35 7.37
CA SER A 60 20.39 -14.76 8.58
C SER A 60 19.02 -15.35 8.26
N LEU A 61 18.28 -14.78 7.30
CA LEU A 61 17.01 -15.31 6.81
C LEU A 61 17.20 -16.70 6.20
N LYS A 62 18.23 -16.88 5.36
CA LYS A 62 18.55 -18.18 4.75
C LYS A 62 18.97 -19.21 5.80
N PHE A 63 19.73 -18.81 6.82
CA PHE A 63 20.09 -19.68 7.94
C PHE A 63 18.85 -20.17 8.68
N LEU A 64 17.98 -19.27 9.16
CA LEU A 64 16.77 -19.65 9.89
C LEU A 64 15.80 -20.47 9.05
N LYS A 65 15.68 -20.16 7.74
CA LYS A 65 14.88 -20.91 6.78
C LYS A 65 15.29 -22.38 6.66
N ASN A 66 16.59 -22.64 6.70
CA ASN A 66 17.18 -23.98 6.49
C ASN A 66 17.46 -24.73 7.80
N LEU A 67 17.46 -24.04 8.95
CA LEU A 67 17.59 -24.65 10.27
C LEU A 67 16.51 -25.73 10.43
N SER A 68 16.81 -26.93 10.89
CA SER A 68 15.84 -28.00 11.18
C SER A 68 15.18 -27.84 12.56
N GLU A 69 14.11 -28.58 12.85
CA GLU A 69 13.48 -28.54 14.18
C GLU A 69 14.36 -29.20 15.25
N GLU A 70 15.12 -30.22 14.86
CA GLU A 70 16.10 -30.90 15.71
C GLU A 70 17.25 -29.97 16.09
N GLU A 71 17.81 -29.24 15.11
CA GLU A 71 18.86 -28.25 15.36
C GLU A 71 18.37 -27.08 16.22
N ALA A 72 17.11 -26.64 16.03
CA ALA A 72 16.53 -25.59 16.87
C ALA A 72 16.38 -26.03 18.35
N CYS A 73 16.26 -27.34 18.60
CA CYS A 73 16.25 -27.89 19.96
C CYS A 73 17.66 -27.98 20.58
N ASP A 74 18.75 -27.91 19.79
CA ASP A 74 20.12 -27.97 20.30
C ASP A 74 20.52 -26.64 20.96
N PRO A 75 20.83 -26.61 22.27
CA PRO A 75 21.30 -25.41 22.96
C PRO A 75 22.54 -24.76 22.32
N ARG A 76 23.37 -25.54 21.61
CA ARG A 76 24.54 -25.02 20.89
C ARG A 76 24.17 -24.19 19.67
N ALA A 77 23.00 -24.43 19.09
CA ALA A 77 22.50 -23.65 17.97
C ALA A 77 21.92 -22.30 18.44
N HIS A 78 21.55 -22.17 19.72
CA HIS A 78 20.82 -21.00 20.23
C HIS A 78 21.60 -19.70 20.10
N SER A 79 22.93 -19.71 20.29
CA SER A 79 23.75 -18.50 20.08
C SER A 79 23.72 -18.00 18.64
N TYR A 80 23.74 -18.92 17.66
CA TYR A 80 23.67 -18.58 16.24
C TYR A 80 22.26 -18.14 15.83
N ILE A 81 21.23 -18.71 16.45
CA ILE A 81 19.84 -18.26 16.25
C ILE A 81 19.67 -16.84 16.78
N VAL A 82 20.17 -16.55 17.99
CA VAL A 82 20.13 -15.19 18.56
C VAL A 82 20.86 -14.21 17.65
N GLU A 83 22.08 -14.52 17.21
CA GLU A 83 22.84 -13.66 16.29
C GLU A 83 22.08 -13.41 14.98
N ALA A 84 21.49 -14.44 14.38
CA ALA A 84 20.67 -14.30 13.18
C ALA A 84 19.43 -13.43 13.40
N VAL A 85 18.75 -13.61 14.53
CA VAL A 85 17.58 -12.81 14.92
C VAL A 85 17.97 -11.35 15.15
N ASP A 86 19.13 -11.09 15.77
CA ASP A 86 19.63 -9.73 15.99
C ASP A 86 19.91 -9.02 14.66
N TYR A 87 20.51 -9.70 13.68
CA TYR A 87 20.72 -9.12 12.34
C TYR A 87 19.40 -8.81 11.62
N ILE A 88 18.42 -9.71 11.68
CA ILE A 88 17.09 -9.47 11.08
C ILE A 88 16.40 -8.31 11.78
N THR A 89 16.48 -8.27 13.11
CA THR A 89 15.86 -7.23 13.95
C THR A 89 16.49 -5.87 13.71
N GLY A 90 17.81 -5.79 13.56
CA GLY A 90 18.53 -4.56 13.23
C GLY A 90 18.24 -4.07 11.81
N PHE A 91 18.11 -4.99 10.84
CA PHE A 91 17.64 -4.63 9.50
C PHE A 91 16.21 -4.07 9.52
N MET A 92 15.31 -4.66 10.29
CA MET A 92 13.94 -4.12 10.47
C MET A 92 13.92 -2.74 11.15
N ASP A 93 14.79 -2.48 12.14
CA ASP A 93 14.93 -1.12 12.70
C ASP A 93 15.40 -0.13 11.64
N THR A 94 16.35 -0.56 10.81
CA THR A 94 16.86 0.26 9.72
C THR A 94 15.75 0.57 8.70
N LEU A 95 14.95 -0.44 8.30
CA LEU A 95 13.78 -0.26 7.43
C LEU A 95 12.80 0.77 7.99
N LEU A 96 12.48 0.69 9.29
CA LEU A 96 11.55 1.62 9.96
C LEU A 96 12.10 3.06 10.05
N SER A 97 13.41 3.24 9.89
CA SER A 97 14.04 4.56 9.87
C SER A 97 14.11 5.20 8.49
N TRP A 98 13.91 4.43 7.42
CA TRP A 98 14.01 4.92 6.05
C TRP A 98 12.74 5.60 5.57
N GLU A 99 12.88 6.76 4.95
CA GLU A 99 11.78 7.41 4.23
C GLU A 99 11.49 6.70 2.89
N GLN A 100 12.56 6.32 2.18
CA GLN A 100 12.51 5.52 0.97
C GLN A 100 13.43 4.32 1.10
N VAL A 101 12.93 3.16 0.68
CA VAL A 101 13.64 1.89 0.80
C VAL A 101 14.59 1.75 -0.39
N PRO A 102 15.90 1.55 -0.16
CA PRO A 102 16.86 1.38 -1.24
C PRO A 102 16.68 0.02 -1.92
N ASP A 103 16.84 -0.01 -3.24
CA ASP A 103 16.64 -1.21 -4.07
C ASP A 103 17.52 -2.39 -3.67
N CYS A 104 18.72 -2.14 -3.12
CA CYS A 104 19.60 -3.19 -2.59
C CYS A 104 18.98 -3.98 -1.43
N SER A 105 17.90 -3.48 -0.83
CA SER A 105 17.17 -4.14 0.26
C SER A 105 16.01 -5.02 -0.22
N PHE A 106 15.62 -4.96 -1.49
CA PHE A 106 14.45 -5.69 -1.98
C PHE A 106 14.60 -7.20 -1.86
N ALA A 107 15.78 -7.76 -2.12
CA ALA A 107 16.01 -9.20 -1.95
C ALA A 107 15.74 -9.66 -0.50
N SER A 108 16.19 -8.88 0.48
CA SER A 108 15.97 -9.14 1.90
C SER A 108 14.50 -9.00 2.30
N ILE A 109 13.81 -7.99 1.77
CA ILE A 109 12.37 -7.77 1.99
C ILE A 109 11.54 -8.91 1.39
N ILE A 110 11.82 -9.31 0.14
CA ILE A 110 11.11 -10.39 -0.55
C ILE A 110 11.28 -11.73 0.20
N GLU A 111 12.46 -11.99 0.75
CA GLU A 111 12.72 -13.20 1.54
C GLU A 111 12.02 -13.12 2.91
N LEU A 112 12.10 -11.96 3.59
CA LEU A 112 11.46 -11.72 4.90
C LEU A 112 9.93 -11.87 4.83
N LEU A 113 9.32 -11.39 3.75
CA LEU A 113 7.88 -11.52 3.49
C LEU A 113 7.52 -12.84 2.79
N GLY A 114 8.50 -13.68 2.46
CA GLY A 114 8.30 -14.90 1.71
C GLY A 114 7.46 -15.93 2.48
N PRO A 115 6.42 -16.52 1.86
CA PRO A 115 5.61 -17.57 2.50
C PRO A 115 6.43 -18.73 3.07
N ALA A 116 7.56 -19.07 2.42
CA ALA A 116 8.46 -20.13 2.87
C ALA A 116 9.19 -19.76 4.17
N PHE A 117 9.70 -18.53 4.28
CA PHE A 117 10.33 -18.04 5.51
C PHE A 117 9.30 -17.90 6.64
N LEU A 118 8.13 -17.32 6.35
CA LEU A 118 7.04 -17.19 7.33
C LEU A 118 6.55 -18.54 7.85
N ALA A 119 6.40 -19.54 6.98
CA ALA A 119 6.09 -20.91 7.40
C ALA A 119 7.18 -21.47 8.35
N ARG A 120 8.45 -21.21 8.06
CA ARG A 120 9.54 -21.64 8.94
C ARG A 120 9.53 -20.90 10.28
N LEU A 121 9.31 -19.59 10.27
CA LEU A 121 9.22 -18.77 11.48
C LEU A 121 8.11 -19.27 12.42
N PHE A 122 6.96 -19.64 11.86
CA PHE A 122 5.83 -20.22 12.61
C PHE A 122 6.17 -21.60 13.21
N ASN A 123 6.88 -22.46 12.46
CA ASN A 123 7.34 -23.74 13.00
C ASN A 123 8.37 -23.55 14.13
N LEU A 124 9.34 -22.65 13.96
CA LEU A 124 10.34 -22.32 15.00
C LEU A 124 9.67 -21.74 16.26
N ARG A 125 8.67 -20.86 16.09
CA ARG A 125 7.83 -20.36 17.18
C ARG A 125 7.22 -21.49 18.01
N SER A 126 6.73 -22.56 17.37
CA SER A 126 6.18 -23.72 18.08
C SER A 126 7.24 -24.48 18.88
N VAL A 127 8.46 -24.63 18.33
CA VAL A 127 9.59 -25.30 18.99
C VAL A 127 9.99 -24.54 20.25
N PHE A 128 10.24 -23.23 20.13
CA PHE A 128 10.70 -22.41 21.26
C PHE A 128 9.66 -22.26 22.35
N ARG A 129 8.37 -22.23 22.01
CA ARG A 129 7.30 -22.28 23.01
C ARG A 129 7.29 -23.59 23.78
N ARG A 130 7.39 -24.71 23.08
CA ARG A 130 7.45 -26.03 23.73
C ARG A 130 8.64 -26.12 24.68
N LEU A 131 9.82 -25.62 24.28
CA LEU A 131 11.00 -25.56 25.15
C LEU A 131 10.71 -24.74 26.42
N ALA A 132 10.21 -23.52 26.27
CA ALA A 132 9.90 -22.64 27.40
C ALA A 132 8.78 -23.20 28.30
N THR A 133 7.73 -23.80 27.74
CA THR A 133 6.66 -24.44 28.54
C THR A 133 7.19 -25.64 29.33
N ASN A 134 8.10 -26.43 28.76
CA ASN A 134 8.71 -27.56 29.46
C ASN A 134 9.58 -27.12 30.65
N GLU A 135 10.25 -25.96 30.54
CA GLU A 135 11.00 -25.35 31.65
C GLU A 135 10.05 -24.81 32.74
N LEU A 136 8.94 -24.18 32.34
CA LEU A 136 7.96 -23.59 33.26
C LEU A 136 7.05 -24.61 33.93
N ALA A 137 6.84 -25.79 33.35
CA ALA A 137 6.06 -26.87 33.95
C ALA A 137 6.64 -27.33 35.31
N GLN A 138 7.89 -26.97 35.61
CA GLN A 138 8.52 -27.18 36.91
C GLN A 138 8.06 -26.16 37.98
N GLN A 139 7.32 -25.11 37.61
CA GLN A 139 7.05 -23.94 38.46
C GLN A 139 5.55 -23.64 38.75
N GLU A 140 4.61 -24.55 38.48
CA GLU A 140 3.16 -24.43 38.83
C GLU A 140 2.46 -23.08 38.54
N THR A 141 2.93 -22.28 37.58
CA THR A 141 2.33 -20.98 37.23
C THR A 141 1.69 -21.00 35.85
N ASN A 142 0.43 -20.58 35.76
CA ASN A 142 -0.27 -20.36 34.48
C ASN A 142 0.27 -19.10 33.80
N SER A 143 1.44 -19.20 33.17
CA SER A 143 2.11 -18.11 32.47
C SER A 143 1.96 -18.22 30.96
N THR A 144 1.75 -17.07 30.29
CA THR A 144 1.77 -17.01 28.82
C THR A 144 3.21 -16.87 28.34
N VAL A 145 3.69 -17.82 27.55
CA VAL A 145 5.03 -17.78 26.96
C VAL A 145 5.04 -16.88 25.73
N ILE A 146 5.86 -15.84 25.76
CA ILE A 146 6.20 -15.01 24.60
C ILE A 146 7.62 -15.40 24.17
N CYS A 147 7.79 -15.79 22.91
CA CYS A 147 9.11 -16.13 22.38
C CYS A 147 9.63 -15.05 21.41
N TRP A 148 10.91 -15.12 21.05
CA TRP A 148 11.53 -14.17 20.11
C TRP A 148 10.80 -14.08 18.76
N ALA A 149 10.19 -15.19 18.30
CA ALA A 149 9.45 -15.20 17.05
C ALA A 149 8.15 -14.38 17.13
N ASP A 150 7.52 -14.28 18.31
CA ASP A 150 6.36 -13.41 18.52
C ASP A 150 6.74 -11.94 18.40
N GLU A 151 7.89 -11.57 18.98
CA GLU A 151 8.44 -10.22 18.86
C GLU A 151 8.84 -9.88 17.43
N LEU A 152 9.45 -10.84 16.72
CA LEU A 152 9.79 -10.69 15.31
C LEU A 152 8.53 -10.47 14.45
N ILE A 153 7.44 -11.21 14.70
CA ILE A 153 6.16 -11.04 13.98
C ILE A 153 5.57 -9.64 14.23
N VAL A 154 5.56 -9.17 15.48
CA VAL A 154 5.03 -7.83 15.81
C VAL A 154 5.85 -6.75 15.10
N LYS A 155 7.18 -6.87 15.11
CA LYS A 155 8.07 -5.93 14.44
C LYS A 155 7.94 -5.99 12.92
N LEU A 156 7.75 -7.18 12.37
CA LEU A 156 7.47 -7.39 10.95
C LEU A 156 6.16 -6.70 10.54
N CYS A 157 5.12 -6.72 11.38
CA CYS A 157 3.88 -5.99 11.11
C CYS A 157 4.12 -4.49 10.97
N ALA A 158 4.94 -3.90 11.86
CA ALA A 158 5.32 -2.50 11.75
C ALA A 158 6.07 -2.20 10.45
N CYS A 159 6.99 -3.09 10.04
CA CYS A 159 7.72 -2.96 8.78
C CYS A 159 6.78 -3.05 7.57
N ILE A 160 5.84 -4.00 7.55
CA ILE A 160 4.87 -4.15 6.45
C ILE A 160 4.05 -2.86 6.27
N LEU A 161 3.56 -2.28 7.37
CA LEU A 161 2.81 -1.02 7.32
C LEU A 161 3.68 0.15 6.86
N HIS A 162 4.91 0.22 7.35
CA HIS A 162 5.87 1.26 6.96
C HIS A 162 6.17 1.20 5.46
N LEU A 163 6.46 0.01 4.95
CA LEU A 163 6.71 -0.24 3.52
C LEU A 163 5.48 0.13 2.67
N ALA A 164 4.28 -0.32 3.08
CA ALA A 164 3.05 -0.09 2.32
C ALA A 164 2.63 1.39 2.25
N THR A 165 3.01 2.17 3.27
CA THR A 165 2.60 3.57 3.42
C THR A 165 3.73 4.57 3.19
N ASN A 166 4.91 4.12 2.73
CA ASN A 166 6.12 4.93 2.60
C ASN A 166 6.45 5.70 3.90
N GLY A 167 6.41 4.99 5.03
CA GLY A 167 6.73 5.53 6.35
C GLY A 167 5.68 6.43 7.00
N ARG A 168 4.54 6.67 6.35
CA ARG A 168 3.45 7.46 6.95
C ARG A 168 2.74 6.74 8.08
N MET A 169 2.83 5.41 8.13
CA MET A 169 2.33 4.59 9.23
C MET A 169 3.36 3.54 9.64
N GLN A 170 3.70 3.53 10.92
CA GLN A 170 4.57 2.49 11.51
C GLN A 170 3.82 1.63 12.53
N ASP A 171 2.65 2.07 12.96
CA ASP A 171 1.85 1.36 13.95
C ASP A 171 0.39 1.79 13.82
N ILE A 172 -0.47 0.83 13.54
CA ILE A 172 -1.92 0.96 13.47
C ILE A 172 -2.51 1.39 14.83
N HIS A 173 -1.80 1.15 15.94
CA HIS A 173 -2.25 1.45 17.29
C HIS A 173 -1.70 2.77 17.85
N LYS A 174 -0.68 3.39 17.25
CA LYS A 174 -0.06 4.61 17.80
C LYS A 174 -1.07 5.76 17.86
N ILE A 175 -1.68 5.93 19.03
CA ILE A 175 -2.27 7.19 19.44
C ILE A 175 -1.09 8.09 19.82
N SER A 176 -1.01 9.28 19.21
CA SER A 176 0.00 10.28 19.58
C SER A 176 -0.20 10.70 21.04
N GLY A 177 0.60 10.17 21.95
CA GLY A 177 0.59 10.55 23.36
C GLY A 177 1.01 9.42 24.30
N ILE A 178 1.59 9.82 25.44
CA ILE A 178 1.98 9.04 26.63
C ILE A 178 2.73 7.71 26.36
N GLN A 179 4.02 7.65 26.73
CA GLN A 179 4.87 6.46 26.55
C GLN A 179 4.27 5.18 27.16
N SER A 180 3.50 5.28 28.25
CA SER A 180 2.83 4.13 28.88
C SER A 180 1.79 3.48 27.97
N ILE A 181 1.06 4.25 27.17
CA ILE A 181 0.07 3.73 26.21
C ILE A 181 0.79 2.95 25.10
N LYS A 182 1.90 3.48 24.57
CA LYS A 182 2.72 2.79 23.57
C LYS A 182 3.27 1.46 24.11
N ALA A 183 3.76 1.46 25.35
CA ALA A 183 4.25 0.25 25.99
C ALA A 183 3.12 -0.78 26.21
N MET A 184 1.93 -0.33 26.61
CA MET A 184 0.75 -1.18 26.77
C MET A 184 0.32 -1.81 25.43
N GLN A 185 0.29 -1.02 24.35
CA GLN A 185 -0.05 -1.51 23.02
C GLN A 185 0.99 -2.50 22.49
N GLY A 186 2.28 -2.25 22.70
CA GLY A 186 3.34 -3.20 22.36
C GLY A 186 3.21 -4.52 23.12
N ASN A 187 2.85 -4.46 24.42
CA ASN A 187 2.56 -5.64 25.22
C ASN A 187 1.31 -6.39 24.71
N GLU A 188 0.25 -5.67 24.35
CA GLU A 188 -0.97 -6.26 23.78
C GLU A 188 -0.70 -6.93 22.43
N ALA A 189 0.08 -6.29 21.57
CA ALA A 189 0.48 -6.85 20.27
C ALA A 189 1.28 -8.14 20.45
N ARG A 190 2.25 -8.17 21.38
CA ARG A 190 3.00 -9.40 21.71
C ARG A 190 2.10 -10.51 22.26
N ARG A 191 1.16 -10.18 23.15
CA ARG A 191 0.17 -11.15 23.66
C ARG A 191 -0.79 -11.63 22.57
N SER A 192 -1.15 -10.78 21.63
CA SER A 192 -2.03 -11.16 20.51
C SER A 192 -1.30 -12.01 19.49
N ALA A 193 -0.02 -11.72 19.24
CA ALA A 193 0.85 -12.58 18.47
C ALA A 193 0.88 -13.99 19.05
N THR A 194 0.66 -14.18 20.36
CA THR A 194 0.59 -15.54 20.93
C THR A 194 -0.61 -16.38 20.53
N GLN A 195 -1.69 -15.74 20.10
CA GLN A 195 -2.93 -16.38 19.65
C GLN A 195 -2.90 -16.81 18.17
N LEU A 196 -1.85 -16.43 17.43
CA LEU A 196 -1.68 -16.87 16.04
C LEU A 196 -1.49 -18.40 15.98
N PRO A 197 -1.96 -19.06 14.91
CA PRO A 197 -1.89 -20.52 14.76
C PRO A 197 -0.45 -21.02 14.75
N VAL A 198 -0.29 -22.34 14.91
CA VAL A 198 1.02 -22.99 14.89
C VAL A 198 1.62 -22.95 13.49
N HIS A 199 0.81 -23.09 12.45
CA HIS A 199 1.27 -23.12 11.07
C HIS A 199 0.81 -21.89 10.28
N PHE A 200 1.71 -21.37 9.43
CA PHE A 200 1.44 -20.18 8.63
C PHE A 200 0.27 -20.35 7.64
N ASN A 201 0.08 -21.54 7.06
CA ASN A 201 -1.03 -21.83 6.17
C ASN A 201 -2.41 -21.75 6.85
N GLU A 202 -2.47 -21.86 8.17
CA GLU A 202 -3.71 -21.71 8.95
C GLU A 202 -4.01 -20.24 9.28
N LEU A 203 -3.08 -19.31 9.02
CA LEU A 203 -3.21 -17.90 9.36
C LEU A 203 -4.45 -17.26 8.72
N ALA A 204 -4.77 -17.64 7.48
CA ALA A 204 -5.97 -17.19 6.78
C ALA A 204 -7.27 -17.51 7.55
N ASN A 205 -7.32 -18.63 8.27
CA ASN A 205 -8.52 -19.02 9.03
C ASN A 205 -8.85 -18.00 10.15
N ILE A 206 -7.85 -17.30 10.66
CA ILE A 206 -8.04 -16.25 11.68
C ILE A 206 -8.95 -15.13 11.17
N LEU A 207 -8.84 -14.75 9.89
CA LEU A 207 -9.68 -13.69 9.30
C LEU A 207 -11.17 -14.00 9.39
N SER A 208 -11.52 -15.29 9.32
CA SER A 208 -12.89 -15.80 9.42
C SER A 208 -13.30 -16.20 10.85
N SER A 209 -12.37 -16.23 11.80
CA SER A 209 -12.63 -16.67 13.17
C SER A 209 -13.63 -15.77 13.88
N LYS A 210 -14.44 -16.36 14.75
CA LYS A 210 -15.36 -15.67 15.68
C LYS A 210 -14.76 -15.50 17.08
N THR A 211 -13.66 -16.19 17.37
CA THR A 211 -13.05 -16.26 18.70
C THR A 211 -11.69 -15.56 18.77
N ALA A 212 -11.08 -15.25 17.61
CA ALA A 212 -9.84 -14.49 17.57
C ALA A 212 -10.08 -13.05 18.05
N SER A 213 -9.15 -12.50 18.83
CA SER A 213 -9.22 -11.09 19.21
C SER A 213 -9.07 -10.19 17.97
N PRO A 214 -9.60 -8.94 18.02
CA PRO A 214 -9.41 -7.99 16.93
C PRO A 214 -7.93 -7.71 16.64
N THR A 215 -7.09 -7.65 17.67
CA THR A 215 -5.63 -7.45 17.52
C THR A 215 -4.95 -8.64 16.85
N THR A 216 -5.35 -9.87 17.19
CA THR A 216 -4.84 -11.09 16.51
C THR A 216 -5.28 -11.13 15.05
N THR A 217 -6.53 -10.74 14.76
CA THR A 217 -7.06 -10.68 13.40
C THR A 217 -6.29 -9.67 12.55
N ARG A 218 -6.00 -8.49 13.10
CA ARG A 218 -5.14 -7.48 12.46
C ARG A 218 -3.74 -7.99 12.16
N ILE A 219 -3.07 -8.62 13.14
CA ILE A 219 -1.72 -9.18 12.92
C ILE A 219 -1.76 -10.21 11.78
N ALA A 220 -2.76 -11.10 11.79
CA ALA A 220 -2.94 -12.07 10.71
C ALA A 220 -3.15 -11.39 9.35
N LEU A 221 -4.00 -10.35 9.28
CA LEU A 221 -4.26 -9.59 8.06
C LEU A 221 -3.01 -8.90 7.53
N ILE A 222 -2.24 -8.22 8.41
CA ILE A 222 -0.99 -7.53 8.03
C ILE A 222 0.03 -8.51 7.49
N VAL A 223 0.24 -9.65 8.18
CA VAL A 223 1.21 -10.66 7.74
C VAL A 223 0.80 -11.29 6.41
N LEU A 224 -0.50 -11.59 6.22
CA LEU A 224 -1.01 -12.11 4.94
C LEU A 224 -0.85 -11.09 3.82
N TYR A 225 -1.20 -9.82 4.07
CA TYR A 225 -1.01 -8.73 3.12
C TYR A 225 0.47 -8.57 2.74
N GLY A 226 1.37 -8.59 3.74
CA GLY A 226 2.81 -8.60 3.53
C GLY A 226 3.27 -9.72 2.59
N ALA A 227 2.79 -10.94 2.83
CA ALA A 227 3.23 -12.13 2.13
C ALA A 227 2.69 -12.27 0.70
N TYR A 228 1.43 -11.84 0.47
CA TYR A 228 0.69 -12.15 -0.75
C TYR A 228 0.39 -10.93 -1.63
N ALA A 229 0.46 -9.70 -1.11
CA ALA A 229 0.26 -8.48 -1.89
C ALA A 229 1.54 -7.63 -1.93
N LEU A 230 1.99 -7.14 -0.77
CA LEU A 230 3.13 -6.22 -0.70
C LEU A 230 4.43 -6.83 -1.25
N ARG A 231 4.70 -8.10 -0.94
CA ARG A 231 5.88 -8.82 -1.46
C ARG A 231 5.93 -8.89 -2.98
N GLU A 232 4.78 -8.95 -3.65
CA GLU A 232 4.73 -8.98 -5.13
C GLU A 232 5.13 -7.64 -5.73
N GLN A 233 4.93 -6.52 -5.02
CA GLN A 233 5.34 -5.18 -5.46
C GLN A 233 6.87 -5.02 -5.53
N PHE A 234 7.62 -5.83 -4.78
CA PHE A 234 9.09 -5.83 -4.79
C PHE A 234 9.68 -6.91 -5.71
N GLN A 235 8.86 -7.85 -6.20
CA GLN A 235 9.32 -8.87 -7.15
C GLN A 235 9.17 -8.37 -8.57
N ALA A 236 10.14 -8.71 -9.43
CA ALA A 236 9.92 -8.60 -10.87
C ALA A 236 8.70 -9.46 -11.25
N PRO A 237 7.90 -9.07 -12.27
CA PRO A 237 6.74 -9.83 -12.70
C PRO A 237 7.16 -11.22 -13.18
N ILE A 238 7.11 -12.19 -12.27
CA ILE A 238 7.33 -13.60 -12.54
C ILE A 238 5.95 -14.25 -12.53
N VAL A 239 5.67 -15.05 -13.55
CA VAL A 239 4.47 -15.88 -13.64
C VAL A 239 4.40 -16.79 -12.40
N ALA A 240 3.57 -16.43 -11.43
CA ALA A 240 3.48 -17.14 -10.16
C ALA A 240 2.62 -18.41 -10.26
N TYR A 241 3.18 -19.52 -9.78
CA TYR A 241 2.56 -20.85 -9.67
C TYR A 241 1.96 -21.08 -8.27
N ASP A 242 0.95 -21.96 -8.22
CA ASP A 242 0.61 -22.96 -7.20
C ASP A 242 -0.65 -22.78 -6.31
N GLY A 243 -1.42 -23.87 -6.21
CA GLY A 243 -2.83 -23.99 -5.81
C GLY A 243 -3.18 -23.77 -4.33
N LYS A 244 -2.45 -22.90 -3.62
CA LYS A 244 -2.82 -22.45 -2.26
C LYS A 244 -3.63 -21.14 -2.25
N ALA A 245 -3.88 -20.56 -3.43
CA ALA A 245 -4.71 -19.37 -3.60
C ALA A 245 -6.14 -19.59 -3.07
N ASP A 246 -6.70 -20.80 -3.24
CA ASP A 246 -8.11 -21.10 -2.95
C ASP A 246 -8.47 -20.95 -1.46
N ILE A 247 -7.60 -21.40 -0.55
CA ILE A 247 -7.85 -21.31 0.91
C ILE A 247 -7.81 -19.85 1.37
N LEU A 248 -6.83 -19.09 0.86
CA LEU A 248 -6.70 -17.67 1.16
C LEU A 248 -7.89 -16.89 0.61
N ALA A 249 -8.27 -17.11 -0.66
CA ALA A 249 -9.43 -16.49 -1.29
C ALA A 249 -10.71 -16.74 -0.49
N ALA A 250 -10.99 -18.00 -0.11
CA ALA A 250 -12.17 -18.34 0.69
C ALA A 250 -12.18 -17.70 2.09
N ALA A 251 -11.01 -17.51 2.71
CA ALA A 251 -10.91 -16.80 3.97
C ALA A 251 -11.13 -15.29 3.82
N VAL A 252 -10.57 -14.69 2.77
CA VAL A 252 -10.74 -13.26 2.45
C VAL A 252 -12.19 -12.94 2.10
N TYR A 253 -12.87 -13.78 1.30
CA TYR A 253 -14.30 -13.61 1.01
C TYR A 253 -15.16 -13.62 2.27
N ARG A 254 -14.90 -14.57 3.18
CA ARG A 254 -15.59 -14.62 4.48
C ARG A 254 -15.27 -13.42 5.36
N HIS A 255 -14.07 -12.85 5.25
CA HIS A 255 -13.68 -11.65 5.98
C HIS A 255 -14.44 -10.43 5.45
N ILE A 256 -14.49 -10.24 4.13
CA ILE A 256 -15.23 -9.16 3.45
C ILE A 256 -16.72 -9.20 3.82
N ALA A 257 -17.32 -10.39 3.83
CA ALA A 257 -18.72 -10.57 4.22
C ALA A 257 -19.03 -10.15 5.67
N LYS A 258 -18.02 -9.92 6.53
CA LYS A 258 -18.24 -9.34 7.88
C LYS A 258 -18.46 -7.82 7.83
N HIS A 259 -17.96 -7.14 6.80
CA HIS A 259 -18.07 -5.69 6.68
C HIS A 259 -19.47 -5.20 6.27
N THR A 260 -20.28 -6.05 5.63
CA THR A 260 -21.69 -5.72 5.26
C THR A 260 -22.62 -5.47 6.44
N VAL A 261 -22.20 -5.82 7.66
CA VAL A 261 -23.05 -5.81 8.87
C VAL A 261 -22.71 -4.63 9.79
N VAL A 262 -21.60 -3.92 9.56
CA VAL A 262 -21.14 -2.91 10.49
C VAL A 262 -21.64 -1.52 10.07
N ASN A 263 -22.80 -1.14 10.59
CA ASN A 263 -23.20 0.27 10.69
C ASN A 263 -22.24 0.97 11.67
N THR A 264 -21.03 1.30 11.22
CA THR A 264 -20.10 2.09 12.04
C THR A 264 -20.72 3.45 12.30
N SER A 265 -20.99 3.73 13.57
CA SER A 265 -21.38 5.07 14.01
C SER A 265 -20.32 6.07 13.53
N PRO A 266 -20.69 7.20 12.89
CA PRO A 266 -19.75 8.15 12.29
C PRO A 266 -18.74 8.83 13.24
N ALA A 267 -18.75 8.50 14.54
CA ALA A 267 -18.14 9.33 15.57
C ALA A 267 -16.60 9.22 15.69
N ALA A 268 -15.95 8.20 15.12
CA ALA A 268 -14.49 8.16 14.93
C ALA A 268 -14.09 6.89 14.16
N ILE A 269 -13.83 6.99 12.86
CA ILE A 269 -13.15 5.90 12.14
C ILE A 269 -11.66 6.02 12.42
N TYR A 270 -11.11 5.03 13.11
CA TYR A 270 -9.68 4.97 13.38
C TYR A 270 -8.91 4.62 12.10
N LEU A 271 -7.73 5.23 11.90
CA LEU A 271 -6.82 4.90 10.79
C LEU A 271 -6.49 3.40 10.72
N SER A 272 -6.52 2.71 11.86
CA SER A 272 -6.37 1.26 11.93
C SER A 272 -7.40 0.51 11.10
N VAL A 273 -8.66 0.93 11.17
CA VAL A 273 -9.78 0.30 10.46
C VAL A 273 -9.67 0.56 8.96
N LEU A 274 -9.28 1.77 8.57
CA LEU A 274 -9.05 2.09 7.16
C LEU A 274 -7.87 1.30 6.58
N ALA A 275 -6.80 1.09 7.35
CA ALA A 275 -5.69 0.23 6.94
C ALA A 275 -6.13 -1.23 6.80
N GLU A 276 -6.98 -1.74 7.70
CA GLU A 276 -7.59 -3.08 7.55
C GLU A 276 -8.42 -3.19 6.27
N HIS A 277 -9.20 -2.17 5.93
CA HIS A 277 -9.95 -2.13 4.67
C HIS A 277 -9.01 -2.15 3.46
N ALA A 278 -7.97 -1.32 3.46
CA ALA A 278 -7.00 -1.27 2.36
C ALA A 278 -6.29 -2.62 2.17
N MET A 279 -5.84 -3.27 3.26
CA MET A 279 -5.23 -4.61 3.20
C MET A 279 -6.21 -5.67 2.71
N THR A 280 -7.47 -5.58 3.12
CA THR A 280 -8.54 -6.51 2.69
C THR A 280 -8.82 -6.38 1.19
N ILE A 281 -8.93 -5.15 0.69
CA ILE A 281 -9.09 -4.85 -0.74
C ILE A 281 -7.91 -5.42 -1.53
N SER A 282 -6.69 -5.12 -1.07
CA SER A 282 -5.46 -5.60 -1.71
C SER A 282 -5.41 -7.12 -1.79
N LEU A 283 -5.62 -7.81 -0.65
CA LEU A 283 -5.63 -9.26 -0.60
C LEU A 283 -6.70 -9.88 -1.50
N TYR A 284 -7.91 -9.30 -1.53
CA TYR A 284 -8.96 -9.78 -2.42
C TYR A 284 -8.53 -9.70 -3.88
N ILE A 285 -8.00 -8.55 -4.30
CA ILE A 285 -7.61 -8.31 -5.69
C ILE A 285 -6.48 -9.26 -6.07
N HIS A 286 -5.44 -9.40 -5.26
CA HIS A 286 -4.32 -10.32 -5.51
C HIS A 286 -4.72 -11.80 -5.51
N CYS A 287 -5.77 -12.17 -4.76
CA CYS A 287 -6.34 -13.52 -4.80
C CYS A 287 -7.22 -13.74 -6.04
N ASN A 288 -7.97 -12.71 -6.47
CA ASN A 288 -9.00 -12.84 -7.49
C ASN A 288 -8.51 -12.52 -8.91
N SER A 289 -7.45 -11.70 -9.07
CA SER A 289 -6.89 -11.37 -10.40
C SER A 289 -6.28 -12.57 -11.12
N ARG A 290 -6.18 -13.71 -10.43
CA ARG A 290 -5.70 -15.00 -10.95
C ARG A 290 -6.82 -15.89 -11.48
N HIS A 291 -8.09 -15.56 -11.20
CA HIS A 291 -9.25 -16.32 -11.63
C HIS A 291 -10.01 -15.53 -12.70
N ASN A 292 -9.79 -15.88 -13.97
CA ASN A 292 -10.40 -15.22 -15.13
C ASN A 292 -11.81 -15.74 -15.46
N ASP A 293 -12.30 -16.79 -14.79
CA ASP A 293 -13.61 -17.36 -15.11
C ASP A 293 -14.69 -16.80 -14.16
N PRO A 294 -15.65 -16.00 -14.67
CA PRO A 294 -16.78 -15.52 -13.88
C PRO A 294 -17.66 -16.65 -13.30
N LEU A 295 -17.55 -17.89 -13.81
CA LEU A 295 -18.24 -19.05 -13.26
C LEU A 295 -17.64 -19.56 -11.95
N ASP A 296 -16.38 -19.23 -11.65
CA ASP A 296 -15.67 -19.69 -10.45
C ASP A 296 -16.04 -18.86 -9.20
N ALA A 297 -16.66 -17.69 -9.36
CA ALA A 297 -17.00 -16.77 -8.27
C ALA A 297 -18.46 -16.28 -8.35
N PRO A 298 -19.47 -17.11 -8.03
CA PRO A 298 -20.89 -16.75 -8.14
C PRO A 298 -21.34 -15.57 -7.26
N PHE A 299 -20.52 -15.16 -6.28
CA PHE A 299 -20.76 -14.01 -5.40
C PHE A 299 -19.88 -12.80 -5.71
N ALA A 300 -19.15 -12.80 -6.84
CA ALA A 300 -18.21 -11.74 -7.22
C ALA A 300 -18.85 -10.35 -7.17
N CYS A 301 -20.05 -10.17 -7.74
CA CYS A 301 -20.73 -8.87 -7.76
C CYS A 301 -21.05 -8.34 -6.35
N HIS A 302 -21.38 -9.23 -5.40
CA HIS A 302 -21.65 -8.81 -4.02
C HIS A 302 -20.36 -8.36 -3.32
N HIS A 303 -19.27 -9.12 -3.46
CA HIS A 303 -17.98 -8.74 -2.90
C HIS A 303 -17.44 -7.47 -3.54
N GLU A 304 -17.59 -7.30 -4.86
CA GLU A 304 -17.20 -6.09 -5.58
C GLU A 304 -17.92 -4.85 -5.05
N HIS A 305 -19.22 -4.93 -4.79
CA HIS A 305 -19.96 -3.82 -4.18
C HIS A 305 -19.39 -3.43 -2.81
N ILE A 306 -19.08 -4.41 -1.96
CA ILE A 306 -18.47 -4.15 -0.65
C ILE A 306 -17.09 -3.51 -0.81
N LEU A 307 -16.29 -3.95 -1.77
CA LEU A 307 -14.97 -3.37 -2.02
C LEU A 307 -15.09 -1.89 -2.43
N ILE A 308 -16.06 -1.55 -3.28
CA ILE A 308 -16.36 -0.15 -3.60
C ILE A 308 -16.73 0.65 -2.34
N GLU A 309 -17.63 0.13 -1.49
CA GLU A 309 -18.00 0.81 -0.24
C GLU A 309 -16.80 1.01 0.71
N LEU A 310 -15.92 0.01 0.83
CA LEU A 310 -14.71 0.11 1.63
C LEU A 310 -13.73 1.14 1.06
N THR A 311 -13.61 1.21 -0.27
CA THR A 311 -12.80 2.22 -0.95
C THR A 311 -13.37 3.61 -0.76
N ASP A 312 -14.67 3.81 -0.96
CA ASP A 312 -15.35 5.09 -0.72
C ASP A 312 -15.14 5.57 0.72
N LEU A 313 -15.21 4.65 1.69
CA LEU A 313 -14.93 4.98 3.09
C LEU A 313 -13.50 5.49 3.31
N ILE A 314 -12.51 4.90 2.62
CA ILE A 314 -11.11 5.36 2.66
C ILE A 314 -11.00 6.74 2.00
N LEU A 315 -11.63 6.93 0.84
CA LEU A 315 -11.63 8.21 0.12
C LEU A 315 -12.25 9.35 0.95
N ASP A 316 -13.36 9.07 1.63
CA ASP A 316 -14.07 10.03 2.48
C ASP A 316 -13.27 10.46 3.72
N HIS A 317 -12.45 9.55 4.27
CA HIS A 317 -11.69 9.78 5.52
C HIS A 317 -10.22 10.13 5.29
N CYS A 318 -9.73 10.00 4.06
CA CYS A 318 -8.41 10.47 3.63
C CYS A 318 -8.53 11.56 2.54
N PRO A 319 -9.34 12.62 2.72
CA PRO A 319 -9.53 13.64 1.70
C PRO A 319 -8.23 14.44 1.50
N ASP A 320 -7.69 14.36 0.28
CA ASP A 320 -6.66 15.19 -0.33
C ASP A 320 -5.81 16.07 0.61
N GLU A 321 -4.78 15.46 1.18
CA GLU A 321 -3.67 16.15 1.85
C GLU A 321 -2.32 15.69 1.31
N PHE A 322 -2.18 15.42 0.01
CA PHE A 322 -0.84 15.23 -0.56
C PHE A 322 0.03 16.49 -0.41
N THR A 323 -0.55 17.67 -0.12
CA THR A 323 0.19 18.91 0.13
C THR A 323 0.72 19.05 1.57
N SER A 324 0.24 18.26 2.54
CA SER A 324 0.76 18.27 3.91
C SER A 324 1.41 16.93 4.25
N SER A 325 2.44 16.94 5.07
CA SER A 325 3.15 15.74 5.55
C SER A 325 2.32 14.90 6.54
N ASN A 326 0.99 14.96 6.44
CA ASN A 326 0.09 14.38 7.42
C ASN A 326 -0.01 12.85 7.26
N SER A 327 0.09 12.17 8.40
CA SER A 327 0.05 10.71 8.58
C SER A 327 -1.32 10.07 8.28
N SER A 328 -2.35 10.87 7.97
CA SER A 328 -3.73 10.44 7.71
C SER A 328 -3.92 9.71 6.37
N SER A 329 -2.95 9.83 5.46
CA SER A 329 -3.03 9.32 4.08
C SER A 329 -2.53 7.88 3.90
N GLY A 330 -2.07 7.23 4.96
CA GLY A 330 -1.48 5.89 4.90
C GLY A 330 -2.35 4.84 4.18
N PRO A 331 -3.62 4.62 4.58
CA PRO A 331 -4.49 3.63 3.94
C PRO A 331 -4.72 3.89 2.44
N LEU A 332 -4.89 5.16 2.07
CA LEU A 332 -5.01 5.55 0.66
C LEU A 332 -3.71 5.24 -0.10
N LEU A 333 -2.54 5.54 0.47
CA LEU A 333 -1.27 5.19 -0.15
C LEU A 333 -1.09 3.69 -0.36
N MET A 334 -1.61 2.85 0.54
CA MET A 334 -1.56 1.39 0.33
C MET A 334 -2.30 1.01 -0.96
N LEU A 335 -3.46 1.62 -1.23
CA LEU A 335 -4.21 1.39 -2.46
C LEU A 335 -3.49 1.96 -3.69
N LEU A 336 -2.96 3.18 -3.61
CA LEU A 336 -2.34 3.85 -4.75
C LEU A 336 -0.97 3.28 -5.12
N ASN A 337 -0.22 2.74 -4.16
CA ASN A 337 1.07 2.10 -4.42
C ASN A 337 0.90 0.68 -5.01
N ASP A 338 -0.25 0.04 -4.79
CA ASP A 338 -0.53 -1.28 -5.34
C ASP A 338 -1.10 -1.16 -6.75
N LEU A 339 -0.22 -1.29 -7.75
CA LEU A 339 -0.60 -1.13 -9.15
C LEU A 339 -1.60 -2.18 -9.64
N GLU A 340 -1.65 -3.36 -9.00
CA GLU A 340 -2.62 -4.40 -9.34
C GLU A 340 -4.04 -3.96 -8.97
N ILE A 341 -4.19 -3.19 -7.89
CA ILE A 341 -5.47 -2.60 -7.49
C ILE A 341 -5.94 -1.62 -8.56
N MET A 342 -5.07 -0.71 -8.98
CA MET A 342 -5.40 0.27 -10.01
C MET A 342 -5.82 -0.40 -11.32
N ARG A 343 -5.04 -1.41 -11.76
CA ARG A 343 -5.37 -2.23 -12.92
C ARG A 343 -6.76 -2.87 -12.79
N TRP A 344 -7.03 -3.50 -11.67
CA TRP A 344 -8.31 -4.16 -11.40
C TRP A 344 -9.50 -3.18 -11.46
N PHE A 345 -9.35 -1.98 -10.90
CA PHE A 345 -10.37 -0.92 -10.97
C PHE A 345 -10.59 -0.44 -12.41
N TRP A 346 -9.53 -0.25 -13.18
CA TRP A 346 -9.64 0.18 -14.59
C TRP A 346 -10.30 -0.87 -15.47
N GLU A 347 -9.87 -2.14 -15.36
CA GLU A 347 -10.45 -3.25 -16.13
C GLU A 347 -11.95 -3.43 -15.89
N ARG A 348 -12.44 -3.14 -14.66
CA ARG A 348 -13.86 -3.29 -14.30
C ARG A 348 -14.72 -2.06 -14.52
N TRP A 349 -14.21 -0.85 -14.23
CA TRP A 349 -15.02 0.37 -14.19
C TRP A 349 -14.38 1.58 -14.86
N GLY A 350 -13.28 1.40 -15.60
CA GLY A 350 -12.60 2.48 -16.32
C GLY A 350 -13.42 3.08 -17.48
N ASP A 351 -14.51 2.43 -17.89
CA ASP A 351 -15.38 2.88 -18.98
C ASP A 351 -16.35 4.01 -18.59
N GLY A 352 -16.49 4.31 -17.30
CA GLY A 352 -17.37 5.37 -16.81
C GLY A 352 -18.87 5.02 -16.75
N SER A 353 -19.27 3.76 -17.02
CA SER A 353 -20.67 3.42 -17.29
C SER A 353 -21.54 3.13 -16.06
N THR A 354 -20.94 3.04 -14.87
CA THR A 354 -21.62 2.61 -13.63
C THR A 354 -21.42 3.59 -12.48
N SER A 355 -22.23 3.49 -11.42
CA SER A 355 -22.03 4.27 -10.20
C SER A 355 -20.69 3.96 -9.51
N ALA A 356 -20.16 2.74 -9.65
CA ALA A 356 -18.85 2.36 -9.16
C ALA A 356 -17.70 3.03 -9.94
N ALA A 357 -17.98 3.57 -11.13
CA ALA A 357 -16.99 4.29 -11.91
C ALA A 357 -16.56 5.59 -11.23
N SER A 358 -17.40 6.26 -10.43
CA SER A 358 -16.97 7.47 -9.72
C SER A 358 -15.83 7.19 -8.74
N THR A 359 -15.89 6.07 -8.02
CA THR A 359 -14.84 5.60 -7.10
C THR A 359 -13.56 5.29 -7.86
N ALA A 360 -13.66 4.56 -8.97
CA ALA A 360 -12.52 4.24 -9.84
C ALA A 360 -11.86 5.51 -10.41
N LEU A 361 -12.67 6.48 -10.86
CA LEU A 361 -12.18 7.75 -11.39
C LEU A 361 -11.53 8.62 -10.31
N GLN A 362 -12.09 8.66 -9.10
CA GLN A 362 -11.50 9.37 -7.98
C GLN A 362 -10.17 8.75 -7.56
N LEU A 363 -10.09 7.41 -7.45
CA LEU A 363 -8.82 6.71 -7.23
C LEU A 363 -7.81 7.00 -8.34
N THR A 364 -8.24 6.98 -9.60
CA THR A 364 -7.37 7.28 -10.75
C THR A 364 -6.83 8.70 -10.67
N ARG A 365 -7.67 9.68 -10.32
CA ARG A 365 -7.25 11.06 -10.13
C ARG A 365 -6.19 11.19 -9.04
N LEU A 366 -6.44 10.59 -7.87
CA LEU A 366 -5.50 10.59 -6.74
C LEU A 366 -4.20 9.86 -7.09
N TRP A 367 -4.31 8.77 -7.83
CA TRP A 367 -3.16 8.02 -8.34
C TRP A 367 -2.29 8.88 -9.26
N ILE A 368 -2.86 9.61 -10.22
CA ILE A 368 -2.09 10.53 -11.11
C ILE A 368 -1.41 11.63 -10.30
N GLN A 369 -2.11 12.22 -9.32
CA GLN A 369 -1.53 13.25 -8.45
C GLN A 369 -0.34 12.73 -7.63
N HIS A 370 -0.39 11.46 -7.23
CA HIS A 370 0.69 10.77 -6.52
C HIS A 370 1.82 10.31 -7.48
N TYR A 371 1.47 9.84 -8.68
CA TYR A 371 2.36 9.40 -9.77
C TYR A 371 3.37 10.48 -10.14
N GLY A 372 2.90 11.72 -10.23
CA GLY A 372 3.70 12.86 -10.66
C GLY A 372 4.84 13.32 -9.76
N ARG A 373 4.95 12.78 -8.54
CA ARG A 373 5.89 13.27 -7.53
C ARG A 373 7.14 12.41 -7.34
N ARG A 374 7.27 11.29 -8.06
CA ARG A 374 8.37 10.32 -7.89
C ARG A 374 9.38 10.38 -9.03
N GLU A 375 10.29 11.35 -8.99
CA GLU A 375 11.37 11.46 -9.97
C GLU A 375 12.24 10.16 -10.03
N ASP A 376 12.34 9.60 -11.25
CA ASP A 376 13.56 8.99 -11.84
C ASP A 376 13.68 7.47 -12.15
N GLU A 377 13.00 6.50 -11.52
CA GLU A 377 13.07 5.08 -12.01
C GLU A 377 11.76 4.28 -11.92
N TYR A 378 10.90 4.58 -10.94
CA TYR A 378 9.59 3.93 -10.76
C TYR A 378 8.57 4.27 -11.85
N HIS A 379 8.76 5.35 -12.60
CA HIS A 379 7.85 5.75 -13.67
C HIS A 379 7.66 4.67 -14.75
N ARG A 380 8.72 3.91 -15.06
CA ARG A 380 8.67 2.91 -16.12
C ARG A 380 7.76 1.73 -15.77
N THR A 381 7.86 1.23 -14.53
CA THR A 381 7.04 0.12 -14.04
C THR A 381 5.58 0.52 -13.83
N GLN A 382 5.32 1.77 -13.42
CA GLN A 382 3.98 2.31 -13.27
C GLN A 382 3.26 2.49 -14.62
N PHE A 383 3.97 2.99 -15.64
CA PHE A 383 3.44 3.05 -17.00
C PHE A 383 3.20 1.66 -17.60
N ASP A 384 4.06 0.69 -17.32
CA ASP A 384 3.85 -0.69 -17.77
C ASP A 384 2.52 -1.26 -17.25
N VAL A 385 2.09 -0.88 -16.04
CA VAL A 385 0.79 -1.30 -15.50
C VAL A 385 -0.38 -0.54 -16.13
N LEU A 386 -0.27 0.78 -16.34
CA LEU A 386 -1.23 1.55 -17.14
C LEU A 386 -1.43 0.90 -18.52
N TRP A 387 -0.33 0.52 -19.16
CA TRP A 387 -0.34 -0.13 -20.46
C TRP A 387 -0.95 -1.53 -20.42
N ALA A 388 -0.63 -2.35 -19.41
CA ALA A 388 -1.21 -3.69 -19.26
C ALA A 388 -2.73 -3.68 -19.10
N ALA A 389 -3.28 -2.61 -18.51
CA ALA A 389 -4.71 -2.38 -18.31
C ALA A 389 -5.40 -1.63 -19.47
N ALA A 390 -4.67 -1.36 -20.56
CA ALA A 390 -5.22 -0.64 -21.71
C ALA A 390 -6.28 -1.50 -22.44
N PRO A 391 -7.37 -0.90 -22.98
CA PRO A 391 -7.63 0.54 -23.15
C PRO A 391 -8.33 1.24 -21.97
N CYS A 392 -8.85 0.48 -20.99
CA CYS A 392 -9.72 1.01 -19.94
C CYS A 392 -9.01 2.01 -19.01
N SER A 393 -7.71 1.82 -18.76
CA SER A 393 -6.88 2.77 -17.99
C SER A 393 -6.84 4.16 -18.63
N PHE A 394 -6.64 4.24 -19.95
CA PHE A 394 -6.61 5.52 -20.65
C PHE A 394 -7.98 6.18 -20.71
N GLN A 395 -9.05 5.40 -20.86
CA GLN A 395 -10.40 5.94 -20.76
C GLN A 395 -10.70 6.50 -19.36
N ALA A 396 -10.23 5.84 -18.30
CA ALA A 396 -10.32 6.39 -16.95
C ALA A 396 -9.54 7.72 -16.82
N LEU A 397 -8.31 7.80 -17.34
CA LEU A 397 -7.53 9.05 -17.38
C LEU A 397 -8.28 10.16 -18.14
N LEU A 398 -8.94 9.81 -19.24
CA LEU A 398 -9.73 10.75 -20.04
C LEU A 398 -10.91 11.33 -19.26
N HIS A 399 -11.55 10.52 -18.43
CA HIS A 399 -12.68 10.92 -17.59
C HIS A 399 -12.25 11.72 -16.35
N VAL A 400 -11.02 11.53 -15.86
CA VAL A 400 -10.47 12.39 -14.78
C VAL A 400 -10.47 13.86 -15.21
N LEU A 401 -10.25 14.15 -16.49
CA LEU A 401 -10.29 15.51 -17.05
C LEU A 401 -11.71 16.09 -17.19
N ASP A 402 -12.77 15.27 -17.13
CA ASP A 402 -14.16 15.78 -17.23
C ASP A 402 -14.67 16.39 -15.92
N ILE A 403 -13.98 16.15 -14.80
CA ILE A 403 -14.44 16.56 -13.48
C ILE A 403 -13.97 18.00 -13.24
N PRO A 404 -14.86 19.01 -13.33
CA PRO A 404 -14.46 20.41 -13.20
C PRO A 404 -13.89 20.65 -11.80
N SER A 405 -12.60 20.94 -11.73
CA SER A 405 -11.97 21.39 -10.50
C SER A 405 -12.33 22.86 -10.32
N GLY A 406 -12.86 23.25 -9.16
CA GLY A 406 -13.24 24.65 -8.87
C GLY A 406 -12.09 25.66 -8.99
N SER A 407 -10.84 25.23 -9.23
CA SER A 407 -9.68 26.08 -9.54
C SER A 407 -8.79 25.46 -10.64
N THR A 408 -8.55 26.22 -11.72
CA THR A 408 -7.74 25.79 -12.88
C THR A 408 -6.26 25.60 -12.56
N LEU A 409 -5.71 26.32 -11.58
CA LEU A 409 -4.28 26.26 -11.22
C LEU A 409 -3.89 24.96 -10.52
N ASN A 410 -4.82 24.30 -9.82
CA ASN A 410 -4.56 23.02 -9.15
C ASN A 410 -4.63 21.82 -10.09
N GLU A 411 -5.13 22.01 -11.32
CA GLU A 411 -5.25 20.96 -12.33
C GLU A 411 -3.98 20.78 -13.16
N ILE A 412 -3.11 21.81 -13.26
CA ILE A 412 -1.94 21.81 -14.16
C ILE A 412 -1.08 20.55 -14.00
N PRO A 413 -0.67 20.14 -12.79
CA PRO A 413 0.15 18.93 -12.64
C PRO A 413 -0.59 17.67 -13.11
N ILE A 414 -1.90 17.57 -12.87
CA ILE A 414 -2.68 16.39 -13.30
C ILE A 414 -2.68 16.28 -14.82
N ILE A 415 -2.84 17.41 -15.50
CA ILE A 415 -2.87 17.48 -16.96
C ILE A 415 -1.48 17.18 -17.53
N GLU A 416 -0.41 17.70 -16.93
CA GLU A 416 0.97 17.40 -17.32
C GLU A 416 1.23 15.88 -17.26
N HIS A 417 0.92 15.23 -16.13
CA HIS A 417 1.10 13.79 -15.97
C HIS A 417 0.18 12.97 -16.88
N ALA A 418 -1.06 13.43 -17.10
CA ALA A 418 -1.94 12.79 -18.06
C ALA A 418 -1.36 12.88 -19.47
N CYS A 419 -0.84 14.04 -19.88
CA CYS A 419 -0.21 14.19 -21.19
C CYS A 419 1.03 13.29 -21.33
N ASP A 420 1.88 13.19 -20.30
CA ASP A 420 3.01 12.25 -20.29
C ASP A 420 2.55 10.80 -20.49
N ALA A 421 1.55 10.34 -19.72
CA ALA A 421 1.00 9.00 -19.88
C ALA A 421 0.48 8.74 -21.31
N TYR A 422 -0.19 9.72 -21.91
CA TYR A 422 -0.69 9.63 -23.29
C TYR A 422 0.43 9.71 -24.35
N ILE A 423 1.51 10.45 -24.09
CA ILE A 423 2.72 10.44 -24.93
C ILE A 423 3.34 9.04 -24.93
N GLN A 424 3.51 8.44 -23.75
CA GLN A 424 4.06 7.10 -23.61
C GLN A 424 3.17 6.05 -24.28
N LEU A 425 1.84 6.18 -24.19
CA LEU A 425 0.88 5.36 -24.96
C LEU A 425 1.14 5.49 -26.45
N ALA A 426 1.11 6.71 -26.98
CA ALA A 426 1.28 6.97 -28.41
C ALA A 426 2.62 6.46 -28.95
N LYS A 427 3.71 6.56 -28.16
CA LYS A 427 5.04 6.01 -28.51
C LYS A 427 5.05 4.47 -28.60
N ARG A 428 4.17 3.76 -27.88
CA ARG A 428 4.10 2.29 -27.88
C ARG A 428 3.09 1.69 -28.85
N VAL A 429 2.06 2.45 -29.22
CA VAL A 429 1.06 2.01 -30.19
C VAL A 429 1.73 1.85 -31.56
N THR A 430 1.62 0.66 -32.16
CA THR A 430 2.14 0.41 -33.50
C THR A 430 1.41 1.29 -34.52
N PRO A 431 2.11 1.93 -35.47
CA PRO A 431 1.45 2.72 -36.51
C PRO A 431 0.33 1.94 -37.21
N GLY A 432 -0.90 2.46 -37.15
CA GLY A 432 -2.10 1.85 -37.76
C GLY A 432 -2.94 0.97 -36.82
N ASP A 433 -2.63 0.87 -35.54
CA ASP A 433 -3.52 0.22 -34.56
C ASP A 433 -4.67 1.16 -34.16
N LEU A 434 -5.77 1.06 -34.91
CA LEU A 434 -6.96 1.90 -34.79
C LEU A 434 -7.66 1.81 -33.42
N ARG A 435 -7.29 0.85 -32.56
CA ARG A 435 -7.94 0.66 -31.24
C ARG A 435 -7.77 1.87 -30.32
N TYR A 436 -6.64 2.57 -30.44
CA TYR A 436 -6.28 3.69 -29.56
C TYR A 436 -6.52 5.06 -30.18
N ASP A 437 -6.71 5.13 -31.50
CA ASP A 437 -6.88 6.39 -32.24
C ASP A 437 -8.04 7.23 -31.69
N ASN A 438 -9.16 6.60 -31.36
CA ASN A 438 -10.32 7.31 -30.79
C ASN A 438 -10.02 7.84 -29.38
N VAL A 439 -9.34 7.07 -28.54
CA VAL A 439 -9.01 7.47 -27.16
C VAL A 439 -8.00 8.62 -27.18
N LEU A 440 -6.97 8.53 -28.03
CA LEU A 440 -6.00 9.60 -28.24
C LEU A 440 -6.65 10.86 -28.82
N ALA A 441 -7.56 10.70 -29.79
CA ALA A 441 -8.26 11.81 -30.40
C ALA A 441 -9.19 12.54 -29.41
N GLU A 442 -9.95 11.81 -28.60
CA GLU A 442 -10.77 12.40 -27.54
C GLU A 442 -9.91 13.12 -26.50
N PHE A 443 -8.76 12.55 -26.13
CA PHE A 443 -7.83 13.24 -25.22
C PHE A 443 -7.32 14.56 -25.81
N CYS A 444 -6.91 14.57 -27.07
CA CYS A 444 -6.52 15.79 -27.77
C CYS A 444 -7.61 16.86 -27.73
N LYS A 445 -8.89 16.49 -27.94
CA LYS A 445 -10.02 17.43 -27.83
C LYS A 445 -10.11 18.03 -26.42
N LYS A 446 -9.95 17.22 -25.37
CA LYS A 446 -10.09 17.65 -23.97
C LYS A 446 -8.95 18.55 -23.49
N ILE A 447 -7.73 18.36 -23.99
CA ILE A 447 -6.60 19.20 -23.60
C ILE A 447 -6.53 20.53 -24.37
N HIS A 448 -7.31 20.68 -25.45
CA HIS A 448 -7.32 21.88 -26.29
C HIS A 448 -7.50 23.21 -25.52
N PRO A 449 -8.40 23.32 -24.52
CA PRO A 449 -8.56 24.56 -23.75
C PRO A 449 -7.29 24.99 -23.01
N TYR A 450 -6.42 24.04 -22.65
CA TYR A 450 -5.19 24.31 -21.90
C TYR A 450 -4.06 24.85 -22.79
N VAL A 451 -4.13 24.64 -24.11
CA VAL A 451 -3.22 25.26 -25.09
C VAL A 451 -3.41 26.78 -25.14
N LEU A 452 -4.64 27.25 -24.89
CA LEU A 452 -5.03 28.66 -25.00
C LEU A 452 -4.80 29.48 -23.73
N ILE A 453 -4.25 28.88 -22.67
CA ILE A 453 -3.92 29.61 -21.43
C ILE A 453 -2.82 30.62 -21.74
N GLN A 454 -3.13 31.92 -21.72
CA GLN A 454 -2.23 33.03 -22.09
C GLN A 454 -1.23 33.44 -21.00
N ASP A 455 -1.36 32.92 -19.78
CA ASP A 455 -0.53 33.32 -18.65
C ASP A 455 0.90 32.76 -18.83
N ASP A 456 1.92 33.61 -18.87
CA ASP A 456 3.33 33.22 -19.09
C ASP A 456 4.04 32.99 -17.74
N ASN A 457 3.57 32.00 -16.98
CA ASN A 457 4.28 31.50 -15.81
C ASN A 457 5.04 30.21 -16.16
N LYS A 458 6.02 29.82 -15.32
CA LYS A 458 6.87 28.64 -15.59
C LYS A 458 6.05 27.34 -15.74
N CYS A 459 4.97 27.19 -14.96
CA CYS A 459 4.13 25.98 -14.99
C CYS A 459 3.33 25.88 -16.28
N THR A 460 2.78 26.99 -16.78
CA THR A 460 2.03 27.00 -18.05
C THR A 460 2.95 26.79 -19.25
N THR A 461 4.22 27.22 -19.19
CA THR A 461 5.22 26.91 -20.22
C THR A 461 5.49 25.41 -20.32
N ASN A 462 5.77 24.74 -19.19
CA ASN A 462 5.99 23.30 -19.15
C ASN A 462 4.79 22.53 -19.70
N LEU A 463 3.58 22.86 -19.25
CA LEU A 463 2.35 22.24 -19.75
C LEU A 463 2.19 22.41 -21.28
N ARG A 464 2.47 23.61 -21.83
CA ARG A 464 2.43 23.84 -23.28
C ARG A 464 3.44 22.96 -24.02
N GLU A 465 4.66 22.84 -23.52
CA GLU A 465 5.69 21.98 -24.13
C GLU A 465 5.25 20.51 -24.17
N VAL A 466 4.71 19.99 -23.07
CA VAL A 466 4.22 18.62 -22.99
C VAL A 466 3.01 18.41 -23.91
N ILE A 467 2.06 19.36 -23.98
CA ILE A 467 0.94 19.26 -24.92
C ILE A 467 1.44 19.25 -26.38
N VAL A 468 2.42 20.11 -26.72
CA VAL A 468 3.00 20.13 -28.07
C VAL A 468 3.69 18.80 -28.39
N GLU A 469 4.47 18.24 -27.46
CA GLU A 469 5.08 16.92 -27.63
C GLU A 469 4.01 15.85 -27.89
N LEU A 470 2.92 15.85 -27.13
CA LEU A 470 1.82 14.93 -27.32
C LEU A 470 1.20 15.06 -28.72
N LEU A 471 0.87 16.28 -29.15
CA LEU A 471 0.28 16.52 -30.47
C LEU A 471 1.21 16.05 -31.61
N ILE A 472 2.52 16.22 -31.45
CA ILE A 472 3.52 15.67 -32.38
C ILE A 472 3.52 14.15 -32.35
N THR A 473 3.47 13.56 -31.16
CA THR A 473 3.60 12.11 -30.94
C THR A 473 2.39 11.34 -31.48
N VAL A 474 1.16 11.83 -31.28
CA VAL A 474 -0.06 11.15 -31.77
C VAL A 474 -0.17 11.16 -33.30
N GLY A 475 0.48 12.10 -33.96
CA GLY A 475 0.55 12.18 -35.41
C GLY A 475 -0.73 12.72 -36.09
N PRO A 476 -0.66 12.98 -37.40
CA PRO A 476 -1.68 13.73 -38.14
C PRO A 476 -3.01 12.98 -38.31
N ASP A 477 -3.00 11.65 -38.32
CA ASP A 477 -4.23 10.87 -38.53
C ASP A 477 -5.14 10.93 -37.29
N VAL A 478 -4.57 10.77 -36.09
CA VAL A 478 -5.30 10.95 -34.83
C VAL A 478 -5.80 12.38 -34.69
N LEU A 479 -4.99 13.39 -35.04
CA LEU A 479 -5.42 14.80 -35.02
C LEU A 479 -6.57 15.07 -36.00
N ARG A 480 -6.59 14.39 -37.15
CA ARG A 480 -7.72 14.47 -38.10
C ARG A 480 -8.98 13.86 -37.52
N ILE A 481 -8.88 12.79 -36.73
CA ILE A 481 -10.02 12.21 -36.00
C ILE A 481 -10.49 13.19 -34.91
N ALA A 482 -9.54 13.81 -34.19
CA ALA A 482 -9.81 14.73 -33.10
C ALA A 482 -10.52 16.02 -33.56
N TYR A 483 -10.05 16.64 -34.63
CA TYR A 483 -10.53 17.95 -35.05
C TYR A 483 -11.34 17.91 -36.36
N GLY A 484 -11.52 16.74 -36.96
CA GLY A 484 -12.24 16.57 -38.21
C GLY A 484 -11.62 17.37 -39.36
N ASP A 485 -12.48 17.84 -40.27
CA ASP A 485 -12.11 18.77 -41.36
C ASP A 485 -11.77 20.19 -40.86
N ALA A 486 -11.82 20.49 -39.56
CA ALA A 486 -11.21 21.73 -39.05
C ALA A 486 -9.69 21.74 -39.29
N ALA A 487 -9.04 20.57 -39.42
CA ALA A 487 -7.65 20.46 -39.88
C ALA A 487 -7.45 20.81 -41.37
N LYS A 488 -8.52 20.87 -42.19
CA LYS A 488 -8.49 21.43 -43.55
C LYS A 488 -8.65 22.94 -43.57
N THR A 489 -9.20 23.55 -42.51
CA THR A 489 -9.10 25.00 -42.35
C THR A 489 -7.66 25.35 -42.05
N GLU A 490 -6.99 26.03 -42.99
CA GLU A 490 -5.67 26.61 -42.75
C GLU A 490 -5.77 27.53 -41.53
N PHE A 491 -5.27 27.09 -40.39
CA PHE A 491 -5.11 27.96 -39.25
C PHE A 491 -3.77 28.67 -39.41
N ARG A 492 -3.80 29.99 -39.64
CA ARG A 492 -2.58 30.79 -39.69
C ARG A 492 -2.38 31.47 -38.36
N TRP A 493 -1.17 31.35 -37.84
CA TRP A 493 -0.70 32.24 -36.79
C TRP A 493 -0.59 33.64 -37.39
N ASN A 494 -1.44 34.55 -36.93
CA ASN A 494 -1.29 35.94 -37.31
C ASN A 494 -0.02 36.52 -36.65
N ASN A 495 0.41 37.71 -37.08
CA ASN A 495 1.60 38.36 -36.53
C ASN A 495 1.49 38.75 -35.04
N ARG A 496 0.36 38.42 -34.38
CA ARG A 496 0.11 38.63 -32.95
C ARG A 496 0.14 37.33 -32.14
N GLY A 497 0.48 36.19 -32.77
CA GLY A 497 0.49 34.90 -32.09
C GLY A 497 -0.92 34.36 -31.82
N ILE A 498 -1.94 34.82 -32.53
CA ILE A 498 -3.33 34.34 -32.42
C ILE A 498 -3.61 33.45 -33.63
N VAL A 499 -4.22 32.30 -33.36
CA VAL A 499 -4.63 31.34 -34.39
C VAL A 499 -5.92 31.84 -35.04
N GLU A 500 -5.86 32.24 -36.31
CA GLU A 500 -7.03 32.68 -37.10
C GLU A 500 -7.43 31.60 -38.11
N GLN A 501 -8.74 31.39 -38.27
CA GLN A 501 -9.31 30.48 -39.26
C GLN A 501 -9.21 31.12 -40.66
N SER A 502 -8.41 30.57 -41.57
CA SER A 502 -8.35 31.05 -42.96
C SER A 502 -9.63 30.64 -43.68
N GLU A 503 -10.57 31.56 -43.81
CA GLU A 503 -11.67 31.41 -44.76
C GLU A 503 -11.07 31.35 -46.17
N TYR A 504 -11.16 30.18 -46.81
CA TYR A 504 -10.89 30.05 -48.24
C TYR A 504 -11.95 30.89 -48.96
N LEU A 505 -11.59 32.14 -49.28
CA LEU A 505 -12.30 32.96 -50.23
C LEU A 505 -12.17 32.28 -51.60
N ASP A 506 -13.08 31.36 -51.90
CA ASP A 506 -13.48 31.01 -53.28
C ASP A 506 -14.16 32.23 -53.91
N SER A 507 -13.44 33.34 -54.01
CA SER A 507 -13.80 34.50 -54.78
C SER A 507 -13.32 34.31 -56.22
N GLN A 508 -14.16 33.62 -56.98
CA GLN A 508 -14.58 33.95 -58.35
C GLN A 508 -13.55 34.68 -59.23
N LEU A 509 -12.96 33.94 -60.18
CA LEU A 509 -12.49 34.50 -61.45
C LEU A 509 -13.71 34.99 -62.25
N PRO A 510 -13.77 36.27 -62.68
CA PRO A 510 -14.74 36.69 -63.68
C PRO A 510 -14.31 36.16 -65.06
N GLU A 511 -15.28 35.67 -65.84
CA GLU A 511 -15.14 35.28 -67.26
C GLU A 511 -14.60 36.39 -68.16
#